data_AF-A9KXH5-F1
#
_entry.id   AF-A9KXH5-F1
#
_cell.length_a   1.000
_cell.length_b   1.000
_cell.length_c   1.000
_cell.angle_alpha   90.00
_cell.angle_beta   90.00
_cell.angle_gamma   90.00
#
_symmetry.space_group_name_H-M   'P 1'
#
loop_
_entity.id
_entity.type
_entity.pdbx_description
1 polymer ?
#
loop_
_entity_poly.entity_id
_entity_poly.type
_entity_poly.pdbx_seq_one_letter_code
_entity_poly.pdbx_strand_id
1 'polypeptide(L)' 'MGLDQNTRSELGAKEYSSLPGAPEGEYLVIQFQTEFENKKSATETLTLSKTSGQWLPVGYFIK' A
#
# COMPACT_ATOMS: atom_id res chain seq x y z
N MET A 1 17.16 -3.83 4.73
CA MET A 1 16.91 -4.13 6.15
C MET A 1 15.41 -4.30 6.27
N GLY A 2 14.92 -5.54 6.13
CA GLY A 2 13.48 -5.81 6.23
C GLY A 2 13.06 -5.60 7.67
N LEU A 3 11.91 -4.95 7.89
CA LEU A 3 11.31 -4.96 9.20
C LEU A 3 10.71 -6.36 9.37
N ASP A 4 11.21 -7.12 10.34
CA ASP A 4 10.70 -8.46 10.62
C ASP A 4 9.23 -8.34 11.07
N GLN A 5 8.35 -8.89 10.23
CA GLN A 5 6.90 -8.86 10.39
C GLN A 5 6.42 -10.11 11.12
N ASN A 6 5.60 -9.93 12.15
CA ASN A 6 5.01 -11.04 12.92
C ASN A 6 3.64 -11.41 12.35
N THR A 7 2.77 -10.41 12.16
CA THR A 7 1.42 -10.60 11.61
C THR A 7 1.07 -9.45 10.68
N ARG A 8 0.19 -9.72 9.70
CA ARG A 8 -0.31 -8.75 8.73
C ARG A 8 -1.75 -9.09 8.34
N SER A 9 -2.64 -8.12 8.42
CA SER A 9 -4.04 -8.25 7.98
C SER A 9 -4.43 -7.10 7.07
N GLU A 10 -5.24 -7.38 6.06
CA GLU A 10 -5.78 -6.34 5.18
C GLU A 10 -6.86 -5.53 5.92
N LEU A 11 -6.76 -4.21 5.84
CA LEU A 11 -7.77 -3.27 6.33
C LEU A 11 -8.78 -2.89 5.23
N GLY A 12 -8.30 -2.81 3.99
CA GLY A 12 -9.15 -2.65 2.81
C GLY A 12 -8.40 -2.12 1.60
N ALA A 13 -9.11 -2.11 0.47
CA ALA A 13 -8.63 -1.65 -0.82
C ALA A 13 -9.61 -0.64 -1.44
N LYS A 14 -9.08 0.40 -2.10
CA LYS A 14 -9.89 1.41 -2.79
C LYS A 14 -9.26 1.85 -4.11
N GLU A 15 -10.07 1.88 -5.15
CA GLU A 15 -9.69 2.40 -6.47
C GLU A 15 -9.86 3.92 -6.55
N TYR A 16 -8.96 4.55 -7.30
CA TYR A 16 -8.96 5.98 -7.58
C TYR A 16 -8.62 6.22 -9.05
N SER A 17 -9.26 7.20 -9.68
CA SER A 17 -8.92 7.68 -11.04
C SER A 17 -7.86 8.79 -11.05
N SER A 18 -7.43 9.25 -9.87
CA SER A 18 -6.35 10.21 -9.70
C SER A 18 -5.86 10.19 -8.24
N LEU A 19 -4.60 10.59 -8.03
CA LEU A 19 -4.03 10.84 -6.71
C LEU A 19 -3.34 12.21 -6.68
N PRO A 20 -3.33 12.91 -5.53
CA PRO A 20 -2.62 14.19 -5.41
C PRO A 20 -1.13 14.05 -5.77
N GLY A 21 -0.66 14.86 -6.73
CA GLY A 21 0.73 14.88 -7.15
C GLY A 21 1.19 13.72 -8.03
N ALA A 22 0.29 12.79 -8.39
CA ALA A 22 0.56 11.73 -9.36
C ALA A 22 -0.04 12.08 -10.74
N PRO A 23 0.45 11.47 -11.83
CA PRO A 23 -0.20 11.58 -13.15
C PRO A 23 -1.65 11.10 -13.14
N GLU A 24 -2.45 11.46 -14.15
CA GLU A 24 -3.76 10.85 -14.34
C GLU A 24 -3.62 9.34 -14.62
N GLY A 25 -4.54 8.54 -14.09
CA GLY A 25 -4.53 7.08 -14.26
C GLY A 25 -5.38 6.33 -13.24
N GLU A 26 -5.49 5.02 -13.43
CA GLU A 26 -6.15 4.13 -12.45
C GLU A 26 -5.16 3.74 -11.36
N TYR A 27 -5.56 3.92 -10.11
CA TYR A 27 -4.78 3.60 -8.93
C TYR A 27 -5.57 2.68 -8.00
N LEU A 28 -4.88 1.77 -7.34
CA LEU A 28 -5.42 0.93 -6.28
C LEU A 28 -4.58 1.13 -5.02
N VAL A 29 -5.21 1.61 -3.96
CA VAL A 29 -4.56 1.82 -2.65
C VAL A 29 -5.07 0.74 -1.71
N ILE A 30 -4.13 -0.04 -1.15
CA ILE A 30 -4.42 -1.13 -0.21
C ILE A 30 -3.75 -0.80 1.12
N GLN A 31 -4.50 -0.93 2.22
CA GLN A 31 -4.00 -0.71 3.57
C GLN A 31 -3.95 -2.00 4.35
N PHE A 32 -2.91 -2.16 5.16
CA PHE A 32 -2.72 -3.31 6.04
C PHE A 32 -2.42 -2.84 7.46
N GLN A 33 -2.90 -3.61 8.42
CA GLN A 33 -2.46 -3.54 9.81
C GLN A 33 -1.36 -4.57 10.01
N THR A 34 -0.23 -4.11 10.51
CA THR A 34 0.96 -4.95 10.63
C THR A 34 1.59 -4.79 12.01
N GLU A 35 1.99 -5.92 12.56
CA GLU A 35 2.81 -5.98 13.77
C GLU A 35 4.23 -6.35 13.37
N PHE A 36 5.15 -5.40 13.54
CA PHE A 36 6.58 -5.64 13.40
C PHE A 36 7.18 -6.00 14.77
N GLU A 37 8.32 -6.66 14.76
CA GLU A 37 9.05 -7.06 15.98
C GLU A 37 9.21 -5.89 16.97
N ASN A 38 9.62 -4.72 16.45
CA ASN A 38 9.85 -3.52 17.26
C ASN A 38 8.69 -2.50 17.21
N LYS A 39 7.58 -2.82 16.53
CA LYS A 39 6.42 -1.93 16.39
C LYS A 39 5.12 -2.73 16.29
N LYS A 40 4.44 -2.86 17.43
CA LYS A 40 3.22 -3.68 17.58
C LYS A 40 2.00 -3.18 16.81
N SER A 41 2.05 -1.99 16.22
CA SER A 41 0.94 -1.50 15.39
C SER A 41 1.49 -0.49 14.38
N ALA A 42 1.46 -0.89 13.12
CA ALA A 42 1.82 -0.06 11.99
C ALA A 42 0.75 -0.18 10.92
N THR A 43 0.50 0.90 10.20
CA THR A 43 -0.34 0.83 9.00
C THR A 43 0.57 0.89 7.79
N GLU A 44 0.57 -0.18 7.00
CA GLU A 44 1.18 -0.18 5.69
C GLU A 44 0.19 0.34 4.65
N THR A 45 0.66 1.08 3.66
CA THR A 45 -0.11 1.51 2.49
C THR A 45 0.66 1.15 1.23
N LEU A 46 0.10 0.25 0.42
CA LEU A 46 0.59 -0.12 -0.89
C LEU A 46 -0.23 0.61 -1.95
N THR A 47 0.43 1.38 -2.81
CA THR A 47 -0.19 2.06 -3.95
C THR A 47 0.24 1.38 -5.23
N LEU A 48 -0.74 0.95 -6.01
CA LEU A 48 -0.56 0.37 -7.33
C LEU A 48 -1.09 1.34 -8.38
N SER A 49 -0.44 1.39 -9.54
CA SER A 49 -0.99 2.03 -10.75
C SER A 49 -1.27 0.96 -11.80
N LYS A 50 -2.31 1.16 -12.62
CA LYS A 50 -2.61 0.26 -13.71
C LYS A 50 -1.87 0.69 -14.97
N THR A 51 -0.97 -0.16 -15.45
CA THR A 51 -0.20 0.07 -16.68
C THR A 51 -0.35 -1.14 -17.59
N SER A 52 -0.76 -0.92 -18.84
CA SER A 52 -0.96 -2.01 -19.83
C SER A 52 -1.85 -3.15 -19.31
N GLY A 53 -2.90 -2.81 -18.55
CA GLY A 53 -3.83 -3.78 -17.96
C GLY A 53 -3.34 -4.49 -16.70
N GLN A 54 -2.13 -4.21 -16.21
CA GLN A 54 -1.55 -4.83 -15.02
C GLN A 54 -1.40 -3.82 -13.89
N TRP A 55 -1.66 -4.25 -12.66
CA TRP A 55 -1.40 -3.45 -11.46
C TRP A 55 0.07 -3.57 -11.07
N LEU A 56 0.77 -2.44 -11.07
CA LEU A 56 2.19 -2.36 -10.70
C LEU A 56 2.38 -1.48 -9.46
N PRO A 57 3.24 -1.88 -8.51
CA PRO A 57 3.51 -1.07 -7.33
C PRO A 57 4.25 0.22 -7.69
N VAL A 58 3.72 1.35 -7.23
CA VAL A 58 4.28 2.68 -7.45
C VAL A 58 4.58 3.42 -6.15
N GLY A 59 4.08 2.92 -5.01
CA GLY A 59 4.36 3.51 -3.72
C GLY A 59 4.15 2.52 -2.58
N TYR A 60 4.98 2.63 -1.56
CA TYR A 60 4.86 1.87 -0.33
C TYR A 60 5.25 2.76 0.86
N PHE A 61 4.38 2.80 1.87
CA PHE A 61 4.54 3.66 3.03
C PHE A 61 4.11 2.92 4.30
N ILE A 62 4.86 3.13 5.39
CA ILE A 62 4.54 2.59 6.72
C ILE A 62 4.43 3.77 7.68
N LYS A 63 3.31 3.89 8.40
CA LYS A 63 3.15 4.83 9.52
C LYS A 63 3.10 4.15 10.87
#